data_AF-A0A0D0AS50-F1
#
_entry.id   AF-A0A0D0AS50-F1
#
_cell.length_a   1.000
_cell.length_b   1.000
_cell.length_c   1.000
_cell.angle_alpha   90.00
_cell.angle_beta   90.00
_cell.angle_gamma   90.00
#
_symmetry.space_group_name_H-M   'P 1'
#
loop_
_entity.id
_entity.type
_entity.pdbx_description
1 polymer ?
#
loop_
_entity_poly.entity_id
_entity_poly.type
_entity_poly.pdbx_seq_one_letter_code
_entity_poly.pdbx_strand_id
1 'polypeptide(L)'
;DRFDVYRQVVIEAPPDSRVGDVPKRWHVRARPEVVASGRKPGCPARFDMALVSDGPRSSRLHTLDGMRVAQVRTIFTLPRQFGTYSRALAYIEWFTPFRQPDPSSRLHQVSRSTRQLRRNAAVIHVDEIVRPCHLIPKMGQSVDVTLRSGNAYEVVNDFYFNEFIDSEMFCVSVINRL
;
A
#
# COMPACT_ATOMS: atom_id res chain seq x y z
N ASP A 1 16.97 -8.19 20.58
CA ASP A 1 17.61 -7.54 19.42
C ASP A 1 17.03 -6.15 19.17
N ARG A 2 17.77 -5.26 18.52
CA ARG A 2 17.29 -3.92 18.10
C ARG A 2 17.27 -3.86 16.58
N PHE A 3 16.18 -3.37 16.01
CA PHE A 3 16.02 -3.17 14.57
C PHE A 3 16.06 -1.66 14.27
N ASP A 4 16.76 -1.27 13.21
CA ASP A 4 16.64 0.09 12.69
C ASP A 4 15.31 0.19 11.93
N VAL A 5 14.42 1.07 12.40
CA VAL A 5 13.07 1.26 11.86
C VAL A 5 12.95 2.64 11.21
N TYR A 6 12.42 2.66 10.00
CA TYR A 6 12.29 3.86 9.17
C TYR A 6 10.83 4.32 9.08
N ARG A 7 10.62 5.64 9.06
CA ARG A 7 9.28 6.25 8.98
C ARG A 7 8.69 6.24 7.57
N GLN A 8 9.54 6.10 6.56
CA GLN A 8 9.17 6.13 5.16
C GLN A 8 10.25 5.48 4.29
N VAL A 9 9.85 5.06 3.10
CA VAL A 9 10.73 4.74 1.98
C VAL A 9 10.37 5.64 0.80
N VAL A 10 11.38 5.99 0.01
CA VAL A 10 11.21 6.73 -1.25
C VAL A 10 11.33 5.74 -2.40
N ILE A 11 10.32 5.72 -3.27
CA ILE A 11 10.30 4.91 -4.49
C ILE A 11 10.59 5.84 -5.64
N GLU A 12 11.61 5.51 -6.42
CA GLU A 12 11.94 6.19 -7.67
C GLU A 12 11.34 5.40 -8.82
N ALA A 13 10.47 6.06 -9.58
CA ALA A 13 9.82 5.47 -10.74
C ALA A 13 10.44 6.02 -12.03
N PRO A 14 10.75 5.15 -13.02
CA PRO A 14 11.16 5.63 -14.33
C PRO A 14 10.03 6.45 -14.96
N PRO A 15 10.35 7.35 -15.90
CA PRO A 15 9.34 8.08 -16.66
C PRO A 15 8.38 7.11 -17.37
N ASP A 16 7.10 7.47 -17.42
CA ASP A 16 6.11 6.79 -18.24
C ASP A 16 5.79 7.67 -19.46
N SER A 17 6.22 7.23 -20.65
CA SER A 17 6.01 7.95 -21.92
C SER A 17 4.53 8.32 -22.20
N ARG A 18 3.57 7.63 -21.57
CA ARG A 18 2.13 7.93 -21.69
C ARG A 18 1.71 9.16 -20.88
N VAL A 19 2.52 9.57 -19.89
CA VAL A 19 2.22 10.66 -18.94
C VAL A 19 3.25 11.79 -19.02
N GLY A 20 4.53 11.46 -19.21
CA GLY A 20 5.60 12.43 -19.41
C GLY A 20 7.00 11.86 -19.14
N ASP A 21 8.01 12.62 -19.55
CA ASP A 21 9.41 12.16 -19.56
C ASP A 21 10.18 12.45 -18.26
N VAL A 22 9.50 12.91 -17.21
CA VAL A 22 10.13 13.26 -15.93
C VAL A 22 10.00 12.10 -14.94
N PRO A 23 11.13 11.62 -14.35
CA PRO A 23 11.09 10.60 -13.30
C PRO A 23 10.27 11.06 -12.09
N LYS A 24 9.51 10.15 -11.48
CA LYS A 24 8.74 10.45 -10.28
C LYS A 24 9.38 9.90 -9.02
N ARG A 25 9.18 10.63 -7.93
CA ARG A 25 9.54 10.21 -6.58
C ARG A 25 8.30 10.13 -5.73
N TRP A 26 8.07 8.96 -5.15
CA TRP A 26 6.94 8.70 -4.27
C TRP A 26 7.39 8.35 -2.88
N HIS A 27 6.61 8.78 -1.89
CA HIS A 27 6.86 8.47 -0.49
C HIS A 27 5.81 7.46 -0.02
N VAL A 28 6.28 6.35 0.55
CA VAL A 28 5.44 5.39 1.28
C VAL A 28 5.81 5.47 2.75
N ARG A 29 4.85 5.86 3.59
CA ARG A 29 5.05 6.11 5.02
C ARG A 29 4.51 4.96 5.86
N ALA A 30 5.26 4.61 6.90
CA ALA A 30 4.85 3.66 7.93
C ALA A 30 5.31 4.20 9.28
N ARG A 31 4.41 4.81 10.03
CA ARG A 31 4.68 5.37 11.36
C ARG A 31 3.57 4.98 12.34
N PRO A 32 3.92 4.46 13.52
CA PRO A 32 2.95 4.24 14.58
C PRO A 32 2.45 5.58 15.12
N GLU A 33 1.38 5.52 15.90
CA GLU A 33 0.94 6.66 16.69
C GLU A 33 2.04 7.05 17.69
N VAL A 34 2.28 8.35 17.82
CA VAL A 34 3.16 8.91 18.83
C VAL A 34 2.31 9.70 19.79
N VAL A 35 2.24 9.24 21.04
CA VAL A 35 1.54 9.95 22.11
C VAL A 35 2.26 11.27 22.41
N ALA A 36 1.49 12.32 22.69
CA ALA A 36 2.06 13.60 23.11
C ALA A 36 2.91 13.42 24.37
N SER A 37 4.09 14.06 24.41
CA SER A 37 5.00 13.97 25.54
C SER A 37 5.57 15.35 25.85
N GLY A 38 5.17 15.89 27.00
CA GLY A 38 5.51 17.26 27.42
C GLY A 38 5.04 18.28 26.38
N ARG A 39 5.97 19.09 25.85
CA ARG A 39 5.67 20.11 24.83
C ARG A 39 5.63 19.57 23.40
N LYS A 40 5.96 18.29 23.18
CA LYS A 40 5.93 17.69 21.83
C LYS A 40 4.51 17.20 21.54
N PRO A 41 3.82 17.77 20.52
CA PRO A 41 2.52 17.26 20.13
C PRO A 41 2.66 15.82 19.63
N GLY A 42 1.65 15.01 19.91
CA GLY A 42 1.56 13.66 19.35
C GLY A 42 1.36 13.69 17.84
N CYS A 43 1.44 12.52 17.20
CA CYS A 43 0.99 12.38 15.82
C CYS A 43 0.22 11.07 15.62
N PRO A 44 -0.86 11.08 14.84
CA PRO A 44 -1.63 9.88 14.57
C PRO A 44 -0.80 8.89 13.75
N ALA A 45 -1.12 7.61 13.93
CA ALA A 45 -0.58 6.53 13.11
C ALA A 45 -0.83 6.82 11.62
N ARG A 46 0.14 6.47 10.78
CA ARG A 46 0.01 6.57 9.33
C ARG A 46 0.71 5.41 8.67
N PHE A 47 -0.09 4.62 7.96
CA PHE A 47 0.33 3.44 7.22
C PHE A 47 -0.21 3.58 5.80
N ASP A 48 0.64 4.04 4.89
CA ASP A 48 0.26 4.27 3.50
C ASP A 48 -0.01 2.91 2.80
N MET A 49 -0.92 2.94 1.83
CA MET A 49 -1.20 1.78 0.97
C MET A 49 -0.24 1.78 -0.21
N ALA A 50 0.15 0.60 -0.67
CA ALA A 50 1.00 0.46 -1.83
C ALA A 50 0.60 -0.73 -2.70
N LEU A 51 0.85 -0.60 -4.00
CA LEU A 51 0.87 -1.72 -4.93
C LEU A 51 2.19 -2.46 -4.78
N VAL A 52 2.09 -3.77 -4.57
CA VAL A 52 3.23 -4.66 -4.42
C VAL A 52 3.14 -5.76 -5.48
N SER A 53 4.29 -6.13 -6.03
CA SER A 53 4.43 -7.25 -6.95
C SER A 53 4.13 -8.58 -6.23
N ASP A 54 3.10 -9.32 -6.65
CA ASP A 54 2.62 -10.59 -6.07
C ASP A 54 2.86 -11.79 -7.02
N GLY A 55 3.88 -11.70 -7.88
CA GLY A 55 4.20 -12.71 -8.90
C GLY A 55 5.63 -12.61 -9.43
N PRO A 56 6.07 -13.56 -10.30
CA PRO A 56 7.40 -13.55 -10.88
C PRO A 56 7.66 -12.26 -11.65
N ARG A 57 8.91 -11.80 -11.56
CA ARG A 57 9.37 -10.46 -11.97
C ARG A 57 9.18 -10.11 -13.46
N SER A 58 8.71 -11.03 -14.29
CA SER A 58 8.68 -10.95 -15.75
C SER A 58 7.38 -10.43 -16.36
N SER A 59 6.28 -10.29 -15.62
CA SER A 59 4.97 -9.84 -16.15
C SER A 59 4.65 -8.35 -15.89
N ARG A 60 5.66 -7.54 -15.58
CA ARG A 60 5.49 -6.34 -14.73
C ARG A 60 5.42 -4.99 -15.44
N LEU A 61 4.98 -4.96 -16.68
CA LEU A 61 4.87 -3.70 -17.37
C LEU A 61 3.41 -3.48 -17.75
N HIS A 62 2.80 -2.62 -16.93
CA HIS A 62 1.60 -1.84 -17.19
C HIS A 62 0.25 -2.39 -16.75
N THR A 63 0.07 -3.65 -16.32
CA THR A 63 -1.24 -4.13 -15.83
C THR A 63 -1.27 -4.30 -14.32
N LEU A 64 -2.49 -4.40 -13.74
CA LEU A 64 -2.69 -4.81 -12.34
C LEU A 64 -2.44 -6.32 -12.15
N ASP A 65 -2.20 -7.07 -13.21
CA ASP A 65 -1.94 -8.50 -13.14
C ASP A 65 -0.60 -8.76 -12.43
N GLY A 66 -0.63 -9.67 -11.46
CA GLY A 66 0.52 -9.93 -10.60
C GLY A 66 0.84 -8.77 -9.66
N MET A 67 -0.06 -7.81 -9.47
CA MET A 67 0.02 -6.80 -8.41
C MET A 67 -1.06 -7.01 -7.36
N ARG A 68 -0.78 -6.59 -6.14
CA ARG A 68 -1.71 -6.65 -5.03
C ARG A 68 -1.52 -5.46 -4.09
N VAL A 69 -2.63 -4.98 -3.53
CA VAL A 69 -2.58 -3.89 -2.55
C VAL A 69 -2.13 -4.45 -1.20
N ALA A 70 -1.25 -3.70 -0.54
CA ALA A 70 -0.86 -3.95 0.84
C ALA A 70 -0.81 -2.64 1.65
N GLN A 71 -1.11 -2.74 2.93
CA GLN A 71 -0.86 -1.68 3.90
C GLN A 71 0.55 -1.84 4.45
N VAL A 72 1.39 -0.81 4.34
CA VAL A 72 2.76 -0.86 4.85
C VAL A 72 2.79 -0.49 6.33
N ARG A 73 3.10 -1.45 7.20
CA ARG A 73 3.02 -1.32 8.66
C ARG A 73 4.34 -0.93 9.31
N THR A 74 5.46 -1.43 8.80
CA THR A 74 6.80 -1.12 9.35
C THR A 74 7.85 -1.30 8.28
N ILE A 75 8.86 -0.43 8.26
CA ILE A 75 10.01 -0.52 7.35
C ILE A 75 11.27 -0.64 8.22
N PHE A 76 12.12 -1.61 7.95
CA PHE A 76 13.29 -1.90 8.80
C PHE A 76 14.44 -2.56 8.04
N THR A 77 15.63 -2.55 8.61
CA THR A 77 16.77 -3.36 8.15
C THR A 77 17.02 -4.51 9.11
N LEU A 78 17.52 -5.63 8.58
CA LEU A 78 17.92 -6.75 9.42
C LEU A 78 19.22 -6.39 10.15
N PRO A 79 19.27 -6.61 11.48
CA PRO A 79 20.50 -6.49 12.24
C PRO A 79 21.58 -7.44 11.72
N ARG A 80 22.84 -6.98 11.72
CA ARG A 80 23.97 -7.71 11.12
C ARG A 80 24.16 -9.13 11.66
N GLN A 81 23.73 -9.42 12.89
CA GLN A 81 23.81 -10.76 13.47
C GLN A 81 22.95 -11.80 12.74
N PHE A 82 21.94 -11.37 11.97
CA PHE A 82 21.11 -12.24 11.14
C PHE A 82 21.59 -12.32 9.68
N GLY A 83 22.74 -11.72 9.37
CA GLY A 83 23.33 -11.68 8.03
C GLY A 83 23.51 -10.26 7.49
N THR A 84 24.26 -10.14 6.39
CA THR A 84 24.42 -8.86 5.70
C THR A 84 23.34 -8.73 4.64
N TYR A 85 22.23 -8.08 5.02
CA TYR A 85 21.16 -7.76 4.09
C TYR A 85 21.19 -6.25 3.77
N SER A 86 21.54 -5.91 2.52
CA SER A 86 21.79 -4.51 2.13
C SER A 86 20.53 -3.71 1.80
N ARG A 87 19.38 -4.37 1.64
CA ARG A 87 18.12 -3.72 1.25
C ARG A 87 17.19 -3.59 2.45
N ALA A 88 16.39 -2.54 2.49
CA ALA A 88 15.36 -2.44 3.53
C ALA A 88 14.25 -3.48 3.29
N LEU A 89 13.60 -3.88 4.38
CA LEU A 89 12.43 -4.75 4.40
C LEU A 89 11.20 -3.96 4.83
N ALA A 90 10.04 -4.44 4.42
CA ALA A 90 8.76 -3.93 4.87
C ALA A 90 7.88 -5.06 5.40
N TYR A 91 7.36 -4.90 6.62
CA TYR A 91 6.22 -5.68 7.10
C TYR A 91 4.93 -5.07 6.56
N ILE A 92 4.15 -5.89 5.87
CA ILE A 92 2.94 -5.47 5.16
C ILE A 92 1.75 -6.36 5.51
N GLU A 93 0.55 -5.79 5.44
CA GLU A 93 -0.71 -6.52 5.52
C GLU A 93 -1.42 -6.49 4.17
N TRP A 94 -1.75 -7.66 3.64
CA TRP A 94 -2.33 -7.80 2.32
C TRP A 94 -3.83 -7.47 2.29
N PHE A 95 -4.27 -6.89 1.17
CA PHE A 95 -5.68 -6.91 0.76
C PHE A 95 -5.94 -8.12 -0.13
N THR A 96 -7.18 -8.41 -0.52
CA THR A 96 -7.48 -9.48 -1.48
C THR A 96 -6.90 -9.16 -2.86
N PRO A 97 -6.54 -10.16 -3.67
CA PRO A 97 -6.16 -9.92 -5.07
C PRO A 97 -7.25 -9.16 -5.82
N PHE A 98 -6.85 -8.39 -6.84
CA PHE A 98 -7.80 -7.73 -7.73
C PHE A 98 -8.67 -8.77 -8.43
N ARG A 99 -9.97 -8.50 -8.49
CA ARG A 99 -10.96 -9.26 -9.26
C ARG A 99 -11.50 -8.39 -10.39
N GLN A 100 -12.40 -8.93 -11.20
CA GLN A 100 -13.14 -8.12 -12.16
C GLN A 100 -13.78 -6.90 -11.46
N PRO A 101 -13.74 -5.71 -12.09
CA PRO A 101 -14.37 -4.52 -11.53
C PRO A 101 -15.85 -4.74 -11.24
N ASP A 102 -16.36 -4.06 -10.21
CA ASP A 102 -17.77 -4.08 -9.90
C ASP A 102 -18.58 -3.54 -11.10
N PRO A 103 -19.64 -4.23 -11.57
CA PRO A 103 -20.35 -3.83 -12.80
C PRO A 103 -20.99 -2.44 -12.72
N SER A 104 -21.36 -1.99 -11.52
CA SER A 104 -22.05 -0.71 -11.33
C SER A 104 -21.09 0.48 -11.25
N SER A 105 -20.03 0.36 -10.46
CA SER A 105 -19.03 1.41 -10.23
C SER A 105 -17.87 1.36 -11.21
N ARG A 106 -17.64 0.22 -11.86
CA ARG A 106 -16.47 -0.10 -12.71
C ARG A 106 -15.13 0.00 -11.98
N LEU A 107 -15.14 0.01 -10.65
CA LEU A 107 -13.95 0.06 -9.81
C LEU A 107 -13.59 -1.35 -9.32
N HIS A 108 -12.30 -1.61 -9.14
CA HIS A 108 -11.86 -2.84 -8.46
C HIS A 108 -12.20 -2.75 -6.98
N GLN A 109 -12.95 -3.74 -6.47
CA GLN A 109 -13.16 -3.91 -5.03
C GLN A 109 -12.07 -4.80 -4.45
N VAL A 110 -11.50 -4.37 -3.32
CA VAL A 110 -10.59 -5.16 -2.51
C VAL A 110 -11.03 -5.14 -1.05
N SER A 111 -10.79 -6.25 -0.35
CA SER A 111 -11.07 -6.36 1.08
C SER A 111 -9.79 -6.71 1.83
N ARG A 112 -9.75 -6.55 3.15
CA ARG A 112 -8.57 -7.01 3.91
C ARG A 112 -8.42 -8.53 3.81
N SER A 113 -7.22 -9.01 3.47
CA SER A 113 -6.97 -10.45 3.37
C SER A 113 -6.73 -11.04 4.75
N THR A 114 -7.36 -12.19 5.01
CA THR A 114 -7.19 -12.94 6.25
C THR A 114 -6.79 -14.37 5.97
N ARG A 115 -6.00 -14.96 6.87
CA ARG A 115 -5.66 -16.39 6.89
C ARG A 115 -5.83 -16.86 8.33
N GLN A 116 -6.65 -17.89 8.55
CA GLN A 116 -6.98 -18.39 9.90
C GLN A 116 -7.45 -17.27 10.85
N LEU A 117 -8.37 -16.42 10.37
CA LEU A 117 -8.95 -15.29 11.11
C LEU A 117 -7.93 -14.20 11.54
N ARG A 118 -6.70 -14.23 11.03
CA ARG A 118 -5.68 -13.19 11.26
C ARG A 118 -5.36 -12.45 9.98
N ARG A 119 -4.84 -11.23 10.08
CA ARG A 119 -4.36 -10.45 8.92
C ARG A 119 -3.35 -11.29 8.15
N ASN A 120 -3.56 -11.44 6.86
CA ASN A 120 -2.60 -12.07 5.97
C ASN A 120 -1.44 -11.07 5.78
N ALA A 121 -0.31 -11.35 6.40
CA ALA A 121 0.83 -10.45 6.43
C ALA A 121 2.09 -11.12 5.91
N ALA A 122 3.04 -10.31 5.45
CA ALA A 122 4.32 -10.76 4.94
C ALA A 122 5.44 -9.76 5.25
N VAL A 123 6.68 -10.23 5.21
CA VAL A 123 7.87 -9.38 5.12
C VAL A 123 8.38 -9.45 3.69
N ILE A 124 8.46 -8.30 3.03
CA ILE A 124 8.89 -8.17 1.64
C ILE A 124 10.14 -7.28 1.55
N HIS A 125 10.85 -7.33 0.43
CA HIS A 125 11.80 -6.28 0.09
C HIS A 125 11.07 -5.00 -0.32
N VAL A 126 11.61 -3.84 0.07
CA VAL A 126 11.01 -2.56 -0.33
C VAL A 126 10.94 -2.37 -1.84
N ASP A 127 11.79 -3.07 -2.62
CA ASP A 127 11.81 -3.03 -4.07
C ASP A 127 10.70 -3.85 -4.74
N GLU A 128 9.94 -4.62 -3.95
CA GLU A 128 8.71 -5.24 -4.41
C GLU A 128 7.54 -4.25 -4.36
N ILE A 129 7.70 -3.12 -3.66
CA ILE A 129 6.74 -2.02 -3.66
C ILE A 129 6.90 -1.25 -4.97
N VAL A 130 5.88 -1.31 -5.82
CA VAL A 130 5.87 -0.68 -7.13
C VAL A 130 5.59 0.81 -7.00
N ARG A 131 4.55 1.16 -6.23
CA ARG A 131 4.11 2.55 -6.03
C ARG A 131 3.12 2.68 -4.87
N PRO A 132 2.98 3.87 -4.26
CA PRO A 132 1.82 4.13 -3.40
C PRO A 132 0.52 4.03 -4.20
N CYS A 133 -0.55 3.67 -3.50
CA CYS A 133 -1.90 3.69 -4.04
C CYS A 133 -2.88 4.24 -3.02
N HIS A 134 -4.13 4.46 -3.44
CA HIS A 134 -5.19 4.96 -2.59
C HIS A 134 -6.39 4.03 -2.63
N LEU A 135 -6.98 3.79 -1.46
CA LEU A 135 -8.20 3.00 -1.30
C LEU A 135 -9.32 3.91 -0.81
N ILE A 136 -10.50 3.77 -1.40
CA ILE A 136 -11.71 4.49 -0.99
C ILE A 136 -12.54 3.52 -0.14
N PRO A 137 -12.76 3.79 1.16
CA PRO A 137 -13.57 2.92 1.99
C PRO A 137 -14.99 2.80 1.44
N LYS A 138 -15.48 1.57 1.28
CA LYS A 138 -16.86 1.31 0.89
C LYS A 138 -17.73 1.39 2.14
N MET A 139 -18.47 2.49 2.27
CA MET A 139 -19.44 2.66 3.35
C MET A 139 -20.67 1.82 3.04
N GLY A 140 -21.09 1.00 4.01
CA GLY A 140 -22.35 0.27 3.95
C GLY A 140 -23.56 1.18 4.23
N GLN A 141 -24.73 0.57 4.39
CA GLN A 141 -25.96 1.29 4.76
C GLN A 141 -25.87 1.92 6.16
N SER A 142 -25.04 1.36 7.04
CA SER A 142 -24.70 1.93 8.34
C SER A 142 -23.20 2.23 8.40
N VAL A 143 -22.87 3.39 8.94
CA VAL A 143 -21.49 3.80 9.23
C VAL A 143 -21.21 3.49 10.69
N ASP A 144 -20.10 2.82 10.96
CA ASP A 144 -19.63 2.59 12.32
C ASP A 144 -19.41 3.94 13.04
N VAL A 145 -20.01 4.13 14.21
CA VAL A 145 -19.94 5.38 15.00
C VAL A 145 -18.51 5.71 15.45
N THR A 146 -17.61 4.72 15.46
CA THR A 146 -16.19 4.86 15.78
C THR A 146 -15.35 5.29 14.58
N LEU A 147 -15.93 5.35 13.37
CA LEU A 147 -15.24 5.75 12.16
C LEU A 147 -14.73 7.19 12.25
N ARG A 148 -13.45 7.37 12.00
CA ARG A 148 -12.72 8.63 11.92
C ARG A 148 -11.83 8.57 10.68
N SER A 149 -11.45 9.73 10.15
CA SER A 149 -10.53 9.80 9.01
C SER A 149 -9.21 9.05 9.27
N GLY A 150 -8.73 9.03 10.52
CA GLY A 150 -7.50 8.36 10.91
C GLY A 150 -7.59 6.84 11.12
N ASN A 151 -8.79 6.27 11.26
CA ASN A 151 -8.97 4.83 11.50
C ASN A 151 -9.80 4.12 10.43
N ALA A 152 -10.21 4.83 9.37
CA ALA A 152 -11.11 4.29 8.35
C ALA A 152 -10.62 2.97 7.74
N TYR A 153 -9.31 2.85 7.52
CA TYR A 153 -8.72 1.63 7.02
C TYR A 153 -8.77 0.47 8.02
N GLU A 154 -8.78 0.74 9.33
CA GLU A 154 -8.81 -0.28 10.38
C GLU A 154 -10.23 -0.78 10.68
N VAL A 155 -11.23 0.10 10.54
CA VAL A 155 -12.65 -0.19 10.84
C VAL A 155 -13.38 -0.79 9.63
N VAL A 156 -13.10 -0.30 8.42
CA VAL A 156 -13.79 -0.77 7.20
C VAL A 156 -13.11 -2.02 6.64
N ASN A 157 -13.90 -2.96 6.13
CA ASN A 157 -13.39 -4.20 5.55
C ASN A 157 -13.26 -4.16 4.02
N ASP A 158 -14.11 -3.39 3.35
CA ASP A 158 -14.22 -3.31 1.89
C ASP A 158 -13.83 -1.94 1.36
N PHE A 159 -13.11 -1.93 0.24
CA PHE A 159 -12.57 -0.72 -0.36
C PHE A 159 -12.67 -0.78 -1.88
N TYR A 160 -12.85 0.37 -2.50
CA TYR A 160 -12.60 0.54 -3.92
C TYR A 160 -11.16 1.01 -4.14
N PHE A 161 -10.48 0.42 -5.12
CA PHE A 161 -9.18 0.88 -5.56
C PHE A 161 -9.33 2.19 -6.35
N ASN A 162 -8.62 3.24 -5.94
CA ASN A 162 -8.71 4.54 -6.61
C ASN A 162 -7.76 4.59 -7.81
N GLU A 163 -8.31 4.24 -8.96
CA GLU A 163 -7.64 4.26 -10.26
C GLU A 163 -7.38 5.68 -10.78
N PHE A 164 -8.06 6.68 -10.21
CA PHE A 164 -8.06 8.06 -10.69
C PHE A 164 -7.21 8.99 -9.81
N ILE A 165 -6.36 8.43 -8.94
CA ILE A 165 -5.51 9.22 -8.04
C ILE A 165 -4.48 10.07 -8.81
N ASP A 166 -3.99 9.55 -9.93
CA ASP A 166 -3.13 10.25 -10.88
C ASP A 166 -3.17 9.59 -12.27
N SER A 167 -2.62 10.30 -13.26
CA SER A 167 -2.62 9.86 -14.67
C SER A 167 -1.89 8.53 -14.87
N GLU A 168 -0.82 8.26 -14.13
CA GLU A 168 -0.10 6.98 -14.28
C GLU A 168 -0.92 5.82 -13.77
N MET A 169 -1.63 5.99 -12.65
CA MET A 169 -2.51 4.94 -12.13
C MET A 169 -3.61 4.64 -13.13
N PHE A 170 -4.20 5.70 -13.69
CA PHE A 170 -5.20 5.58 -14.75
C PHE A 170 -4.66 4.85 -15.98
N CYS A 171 -3.44 5.16 -16.42
CA CYS A 171 -2.79 4.47 -17.54
C CYS A 171 -2.48 2.99 -17.25
N VAL A 172 -2.10 2.66 -16.01
CA VAL A 172 -1.82 1.27 -15.60
C VAL A 172 -3.11 0.47 -15.52
N SER A 173 -4.16 1.04 -14.93
CA SER A 173 -5.33 0.26 -14.56
C SER A 173 -6.49 0.37 -15.54
N VAL A 174 -6.73 1.53 -16.18
CA VAL A 174 -7.87 1.75 -17.07
C VAL A 174 -7.52 1.50 -18.53
N ILE A 175 -6.44 2.09 -19.03
CA ILE A 175 -6.10 2.01 -20.46
C ILE A 175 -5.81 0.57 -20.88
N ASN A 176 -5.17 -0.23 -20.03
CA ASN A 176 -4.87 -1.63 -20.37
C ASN A 176 -6.07 -2.59 -20.25
N ARG A 177 -7.26 -2.08 -19.91
CA ARG A 177 -8.53 -2.84 -19.95
C ARG A 177 -9.33 -2.59 -21.25
N LEU A 178 -8.94 -1.59 -22.05
CA LEU A 178 -9.56 -1.25 -23.34
C LEU A 178 -8.85 -1.99 -24.48
#